data_AF-X0XDK3-F1
#
_entry.id   AF-X0XDK3-F1
#
_cell.length_a   1.000
_cell.length_b   1.000
_cell.length_c   1.000
_cell.angle_alpha   90.00
_cell.angle_beta   90.00
_cell.angle_gamma   90.00
#
_symmetry.space_group_name_H-M   'P 1'
#
loop_
_entity.id
_entity.type
_entity.pdbx_description
1 polymer ?
#
loop_
_entity_poly.entity_id
_entity_poly.type
_entity_poly.pdbx_seq_one_letter_code
_entity_poly.pdbx_strand_id
1 'polypeptide(L)'
;ETSVFSELVKKYSKDSVMYWRTTDRKEIDFILRVKNDILPIEVKINFGQFNPTPINYFKKKYRMAGHRLVGLEGNPRDRFSVYPWEIGARDLTCQGPGS
;
A
#
# COMPACT_ATOMS: atom_id res chain seq x y z
N GLU A 1 8.64 1.70 -9.08
CA GLU A 1 7.26 1.20 -9.31
C GLU A 1 7.19 -0.13 -10.05
N THR A 2 7.85 -0.30 -11.20
CA THR A 2 7.76 -1.53 -12.02
C THR A 2 8.15 -2.83 -11.29
N SER A 3 9.16 -2.79 -10.42
CA SER A 3 9.56 -3.94 -9.60
C SER A 3 8.50 -4.30 -8.56
N VAL A 4 7.96 -3.32 -7.85
CA VAL A 4 6.87 -3.52 -6.87
C VAL A 4 5.62 -4.06 -7.53
N PHE A 5 5.24 -3.51 -8.70
CA PHE A 5 4.13 -4.05 -9.49
C PHE A 5 4.35 -5.52 -9.84
N SER A 6 5.55 -5.87 -10.31
CA SER A 6 5.87 -7.26 -10.66
C SER A 6 5.76 -8.21 -9.47
N GLU A 7 6.22 -7.80 -8.28
CA GLU A 7 6.08 -8.59 -7.05
C GLU A 7 4.61 -8.73 -6.60
N LEU A 8 3.81 -7.65 -6.73
CA LEU A 8 2.37 -7.71 -6.44
C LEU A 8 1.64 -8.67 -7.38
N VAL A 9 1.92 -8.61 -8.70
CA VAL A 9 1.29 -9.48 -9.70
C VAL A 9 1.66 -10.94 -9.48
N LYS A 10 2.92 -11.24 -9.16
CA LYS A 10 3.38 -12.61 -8.84
C LYS A 10 2.61 -13.22 -7.67
N LYS A 11 2.27 -12.42 -6.65
CA LYS A 11 1.63 -12.89 -5.41
C LYS A 11 0.11 -12.89 -5.46
N TYR A 12 -0.50 -11.90 -6.11
CA TYR A 12 -1.94 -11.63 -5.99
C TYR A 12 -2.70 -11.63 -7.31
N SER A 13 -2.05 -11.86 -8.45
CA SER A 13 -2.58 -11.67 -9.81
C SER A 13 -2.69 -10.21 -10.25
N LYS A 14 -2.67 -10.00 -11.58
CA LYS A 14 -2.76 -8.69 -12.21
C LYS A 14 -4.10 -7.99 -11.94
N ASP A 15 -5.19 -8.74 -11.95
CA ASP A 15 -6.55 -8.19 -11.79
C ASP A 15 -6.81 -7.68 -10.36
N SER A 16 -5.96 -8.09 -9.41
CA SER A 16 -6.02 -7.61 -8.03
C SER A 16 -5.29 -6.29 -7.81
N VAL A 17 -4.51 -5.80 -8.79
CA VAL A 17 -3.74 -4.56 -8.69
C VAL A 17 -4.39 -3.47 -9.53
N MET A 18 -4.83 -2.39 -8.88
CA MET A 18 -5.43 -1.22 -9.54
C MET A 18 -4.64 0.05 -9.23
N TYR A 19 -4.98 1.14 -9.91
CA TYR A 19 -4.41 2.47 -9.69
C TYR A 19 -5.48 3.42 -9.18
N TRP A 20 -5.08 4.46 -8.42
CA TRP A 20 -6.03 5.45 -7.94
C TRP A 20 -5.48 6.88 -8.05
N ARG A 21 -6.30 7.76 -8.61
CA ARG A 21 -6.03 9.19 -8.73
C ARG A 21 -7.32 10.00 -8.61
N THR A 22 -7.23 11.20 -8.06
CA THR A 22 -8.33 12.18 -8.02
C THR A 22 -8.16 13.32 -9.01
N THR A 23 -9.24 14.07 -9.22
CA THR A 23 -9.24 15.31 -10.01
C THR A 23 -8.31 16.39 -9.45
N ASP A 24 -8.13 16.43 -8.12
CA ASP A 24 -7.17 17.31 -7.44
C ASP A 24 -5.74 16.72 -7.38
N ARG A 25 -5.43 15.78 -8.28
CA ARG A 25 -4.11 15.18 -8.51
C ARG A 25 -3.49 14.45 -7.31
N LYS A 26 -4.27 14.06 -6.31
CA LYS A 26 -3.78 13.11 -5.29
C LYS A 26 -3.65 11.73 -5.95
N GLU A 27 -2.55 11.05 -5.66
CA GLU A 27 -2.21 9.75 -6.21
C GLU A 27 -1.94 8.76 -5.08
N ILE A 28 -2.30 7.51 -5.33
CA ILE A 28 -1.78 6.35 -4.64
C ILE A 28 -1.31 5.39 -5.73
N ASP A 29 -0.06 4.94 -5.61
CA ASP A 29 0.61 4.16 -6.66
C ASP A 29 -0.17 2.88 -7.00
N PHE A 30 -0.62 2.13 -5.98
CA PHE A 30 -1.40 0.92 -6.18
C PHE A 30 -2.51 0.76 -5.13
N ILE A 31 -3.64 0.20 -5.56
CA ILE A 31 -4.67 -0.36 -4.70
C ILE A 31 -4.70 -1.87 -4.93
N LEU A 32 -4.38 -2.63 -3.90
CA LEU A 32 -4.42 -4.09 -3.92
C LEU A 32 -5.78 -4.57 -3.40
N ARG A 33 -6.53 -5.35 -4.19
CA ARG A 33 -7.69 -6.12 -3.73
C ARG A 33 -7.22 -7.43 -3.12
N VAL A 34 -7.65 -7.71 -1.89
CA VAL A 34 -7.45 -9.01 -1.25
C VAL A 34 -8.79 -9.47 -0.71
N LYS A 35 -9.37 -10.49 -1.33
CA LYS A 35 -10.74 -10.97 -1.02
C LYS A 35 -11.75 -9.81 -1.11
N ASN A 36 -12.38 -9.44 0.00
CA ASN A 36 -13.37 -8.36 0.08
C ASN A 36 -12.78 -7.02 0.55
N ASP A 37 -11.47 -6.98 0.81
CA ASP A 37 -10.78 -5.79 1.31
C ASP A 37 -9.92 -5.15 0.22
N ILE A 38 -9.61 -3.87 0.41
CA ILE A 38 -8.61 -3.14 -0.38
C ILE A 38 -7.50 -2.62 0.53
N LEU A 39 -6.29 -2.63 0.00
CA LEU A 39 -5.09 -2.18 0.69
C LEU A 39 -4.38 -1.15 -0.20
N PRO A 40 -4.26 0.12 0.23
CA PRO A 40 -3.55 1.14 -0.52
C PRO A 40 -2.05 0.96 -0.27
N ILE A 41 -1.28 1.06 -1.35
CA ILE A 41 0.16 0.86 -1.35
C ILE A 41 0.81 2.09 -1.99
N GLU A 42 1.65 2.76 -1.22
CA GLU A 42 2.52 3.83 -1.68
C GLU A 42 3.93 3.28 -1.88
N VAL A 43 4.57 3.63 -2.99
CA VAL A 43 5.95 3.22 -3.32
C VAL A 43 6.87 4.43 -3.28
N LYS A 44 8.04 4.25 -2.68
CA LYS A 44 9.11 5.25 -2.69
C LYS A 44 10.45 4.56 -2.91
N ILE A 45 11.41 5.28 -3.51
CA ILE A 45 12.79 4.78 -3.57
C ILE A 45 13.33 4.66 -2.16
N ASN A 46 13.16 5.70 -1.34
CA ASN A 46 13.57 5.70 0.06
C ASN A 46 12.37 5.93 0.97
N PHE A 47 12.24 5.18 2.08
CA PHE A 47 11.18 5.39 3.08
C PHE A 47 11.14 6.84 3.59
N GLY A 48 12.30 7.52 3.58
CA GLY A 48 12.52 8.94 3.83
C GLY A 48 11.55 9.88 3.09
N GLN A 49 11.18 9.52 1.86
CA GLN A 49 10.41 10.36 0.94
C GLN A 49 8.89 10.21 1.11
N PHE A 50 8.44 9.36 2.05
CA PHE A 50 7.01 9.14 2.26
C PHE A 50 6.31 10.39 2.79
N ASN A 51 5.31 10.85 2.03
CA ASN A 51 4.34 11.86 2.44
C ASN A 51 3.03 11.17 2.83
N PRO A 52 2.58 11.25 4.10
CA PRO A 52 1.38 10.56 4.54
C PRO A 52 0.07 11.20 4.06
N THR A 53 0.12 12.39 3.44
CA THR A 53 -1.08 13.16 3.07
C THR A 53 -2.02 12.42 2.10
N PRO A 54 -1.55 11.88 0.95
CA PRO A 54 -2.43 11.20 0.01
C PRO A 54 -3.06 9.94 0.61
N ILE A 55 -2.26 9.16 1.34
CA ILE A 55 -2.74 7.90 1.92
C ILE A 55 -3.70 8.15 3.10
N ASN A 56 -3.46 9.17 3.93
CA ASN A 56 -4.39 9.56 4.98
C ASN A 56 -5.71 10.07 4.40
N TYR A 57 -5.67 10.83 3.30
CA TYR A 57 -6.86 11.26 2.58
C TYR A 57 -7.66 10.05 2.08
N PHE A 58 -7.01 9.09 1.43
CA PHE A 58 -7.67 7.87 0.94
C PHE A 58 -8.26 7.05 2.09
N LYS A 59 -7.48 6.79 3.16
CA LYS A 59 -7.96 6.06 4.33
C LYS A 59 -9.19 6.71 4.96
N LYS A 60 -9.21 8.04 5.08
CA LYS A 60 -10.36 8.78 5.58
C LYS A 60 -11.56 8.67 4.65
N LYS A 61 -11.36 8.82 3.33
CA LYS A 61 -12.40 8.77 2.30
C LYS A 61 -13.09 7.40 2.24
N TYR A 62 -12.32 6.32 2.34
CA TYR A 62 -12.80 4.94 2.20
C TYR A 62 -12.91 4.19 3.55
N ARG A 63 -12.78 4.90 4.68
CA ARG A 63 -12.89 4.36 6.06
C ARG A 63 -12.02 3.14 6.32
N MET A 64 -10.73 3.22 5.99
CA MET A 64 -9.82 2.09 6.09
C MET A 64 -8.85 2.19 7.26
N ALA A 65 -8.59 1.06 7.91
CA ALA A 65 -7.65 0.96 9.02
C ALA A 65 -6.18 0.93 8.58
N GLY A 66 -5.89 0.30 7.43
CA GLY A 66 -4.54 -0.07 7.01
C GLY A 66 -4.02 0.62 5.75
N HIS A 67 -2.70 0.50 5.56
CA HIS A 67 -1.99 0.81 4.32
C HIS A 67 -0.66 0.06 4.28
N ARG A 68 0.04 0.13 3.14
CA ARG A 68 1.45 -0.23 3.02
C ARG A 68 2.26 0.91 2.41
N LEU A 69 3.47 1.08 2.93
CA LEU A 69 4.52 1.87 2.33
C LEU A 69 5.62 0.90 1.88
N VAL A 70 5.92 0.88 0.60
CA VAL A 70 6.97 0.04 0.04
C VAL A 70 8.17 0.91 -0.32
N GLY A 71 9.31 0.64 0.32
CA GLY A 71 10.58 1.33 0.09
C GLY A 71 11.64 0.39 -0.47
N LEU A 72 12.57 0.91 -1.28
CA LEU A 72 13.76 0.16 -1.72
C LEU A 72 14.99 0.44 -0.85
N GLU A 73 15.03 1.63 -0.24
CA GLU A 73 16.16 2.15 0.51
C GLU A 73 15.71 2.79 1.83
N GLY A 74 16.69 2.97 2.72
CA GLY A 74 16.46 3.49 4.07
C GLY A 74 15.84 2.45 4.99
N ASN A 75 15.40 2.92 6.16
CA ASN A 75 14.83 2.06 7.20
C ASN A 75 13.30 2.16 7.20
N PRO A 76 12.58 1.02 7.32
CA PRO A 76 11.14 1.01 7.56
C PRO A 76 10.80 1.87 8.78
N ARG A 77 9.80 2.74 8.65
CA ARG A 77 9.44 3.71 9.68
C ARG A 77 8.51 3.15 10.75
N ASP A 78 7.71 2.15 10.37
CA ASP A 78 6.67 1.56 11.19
C ASP A 78 6.26 0.17 10.65
N ARG A 79 5.26 -0.44 11.28
CA ARG A 79 4.69 -1.73 10.88
C ARG A 79 3.99 -1.73 9.52
N PHE A 80 3.76 -0.56 8.91
CA PHE A 80 3.15 -0.43 7.58
C PHE A 80 4.22 -0.33 6.48
N SER A 81 5.46 -0.12 6.87
CA SER A 81 6.62 0.00 5.97
C SER A 81 7.24 -1.37 5.74
N VAL A 82 7.37 -1.77 4.47
CA VAL A 82 7.95 -3.07 4.07
C VAL A 82 8.84 -2.92 2.85
N TYR A 83 9.78 -3.83 2.65
CA TYR A 83 10.48 -3.97 1.37
C TYR A 83 9.63 -4.78 0.37
N PRO A 84 9.88 -4.67 -0.95
CA PRO A 84 9.05 -5.35 -1.96
C PRO A 84 8.97 -6.87 -1.78
N TRP A 85 10.06 -7.52 -1.37
CA TRP A 85 10.09 -8.97 -1.16
C TRP A 85 9.31 -9.43 0.09
N GLU A 86 9.04 -8.52 1.03
CA GLU A 86 8.28 -8.78 2.26
C GLU A 86 6.76 -8.62 2.09
N ILE A 87 6.31 -8.10 0.95
CA ILE A 87 4.89 -7.98 0.61
C ILE A 87 4.26 -9.38 0.70
N GLY A 88 3.17 -9.53 1.47
CA GLY A 88 2.49 -10.81 1.70
C GLY A 88 2.97 -11.62 2.90
N ALA A 89 4.12 -11.30 3.51
CA ALA A 89 4.59 -12.01 4.71
C ALA A 89 3.80 -11.64 5.98
N ARG A 90 3.09 -10.51 5.96
CA ARG A 90 2.35 -9.94 7.11
C ARG A 90 0.95 -9.43 6.75
N ASP A 91 0.47 -9.74 5.55
CA ASP A 91 -0.68 -9.05 4.98
C ASP A 91 -1.94 -9.87 5.22
N LEU A 92 -2.68 -9.49 6.26
CA LEU A 92 -4.15 -9.46 6.35
C LEU A 92 -4.64 -9.11 7.78
N THR A 93 -3.76 -9.02 8.78
CA THR A 93 -4.14 -8.57 10.13
C THR A 93 -4.12 -7.05 10.25
N CYS A 94 -4.89 -6.37 9.39
CA CYS A 94 -5.49 -5.09 9.78
C CYS A 94 -6.90 -5.36 10.31
N GLN A 95 -7.07 -6.38 11.15
CA GLN A 95 -8.24 -6.44 12.01
C GLN A 95 -8.10 -5.25 12.97
N GLY A 96 -9.12 -4.38 13.01
CA GLY A 96 -9.28 -3.45 14.12
C GLY A 96 -9.29 -4.23 15.45
N PRO A 97 -9.15 -3.56 16.61
CA PRO A 97 -9.40 -4.23 17.86
C PRO A 97 -10.76 -4.93 17.77
N GLY A 98 -10.76 -6.22 18.11
CA GLY A 98 -11.93 -7.09 18.03
C GLY A 98 -13.14 -6.49 18.77
N SER A 99 -14.29 -6.98 18.32
CA SER A 99 -15.63 -6.81 18.87
C SER A 99 -15.71 -6.62 20.39
#